data_AF-A0AAV8UAX9-F1
#
_entry.id   AF-A0AAV8UAX9-F1
#
_cell.length_a   1.000
_cell.length_b   1.000
_cell.length_c   1.000
_cell.angle_alpha   90.00
_cell.angle_beta   90.00
_cell.angle_gamma   90.00
#
_symmetry.space_group_name_H-M   'P 1'
#
loop_
_entity.id
_entity.type
_entity.pdbx_description
1 polymer ?
#
loop_
_entity_poly.entity_id
_entity_poly.type
_entity_poly.pdbx_seq_one_letter_code
_entity_poly.pdbx_strand_id
1 'polypeptide(L)'
;MDTVVSPSARLSSTVASLRSPPQVHLTTKNLSILVSILPSKPLLTTLAATVTAATILTTSPPSLSESARSFQTYYDTAASAANYDGYGDNSDKKASVEYVYDVPDGWKERLVSKVEKGTNGIDSEFYNPKKRSEREYVISLSGFEQLASIDEVLNNLALSDLVLQDWIDGADSVVSEVKKDGSGQLYYVYEIDGLGKHSLIKVTCTRNKLYAHFVNAPRPEWNRDVEILRHLHDSFKTVGSF
;
A
#
# COMPACT_ATOMS: atom_id res chain seq x y z
N MET A 1 -28.54 -43.76 -38.61
CA MET A 1 -29.99 -43.91 -38.32
C MET A 1 -30.01 -44.43 -36.89
N ASP A 2 -30.22 -43.64 -35.83
CA ASP A 2 -31.10 -42.49 -35.68
C ASP A 2 -30.59 -41.46 -34.63
N THR A 3 -31.16 -40.27 -34.77
CA THR A 3 -30.89 -38.98 -34.12
C THR A 3 -31.72 -38.82 -32.84
N VAL A 4 -31.14 -38.31 -31.74
CA VAL A 4 -31.86 -37.71 -30.59
C VAL A 4 -31.01 -36.55 -30.05
N VAL A 5 -31.17 -35.32 -30.54
CA VAL A 5 -32.09 -34.23 -30.13
C VAL A 5 -31.89 -33.73 -28.68
N SER A 6 -31.30 -32.52 -28.60
CA SER A 6 -31.19 -31.63 -27.45
C SER A 6 -32.54 -31.11 -26.94
N PRO A 7 -32.59 -30.66 -25.67
CA PRO A 7 -33.48 -29.58 -25.26
C PRO A 7 -32.70 -28.29 -24.97
N SER A 8 -33.02 -27.24 -25.72
CA SER A 8 -32.69 -25.85 -25.38
C SER A 8 -33.62 -25.35 -24.27
N ALA A 9 -33.06 -24.72 -23.23
CA ALA A 9 -33.83 -23.89 -22.31
C ALA A 9 -33.63 -22.42 -22.68
N ARG A 10 -34.74 -21.72 -22.91
CA ARG A 10 -34.83 -20.31 -23.28
C ARG A 10 -35.51 -19.52 -22.17
N LEU A 11 -34.98 -18.30 -21.96
CA LEU A 11 -35.62 -17.07 -21.49
C LEU A 11 -35.97 -16.92 -20.00
N SER A 12 -35.35 -15.92 -19.35
CA SER A 12 -36.01 -14.62 -19.20
C SER A 12 -35.07 -13.57 -18.60
N SER A 13 -34.82 -12.52 -19.37
CA SER A 13 -34.16 -11.29 -18.96
C SER A 13 -35.19 -10.34 -18.35
N THR A 14 -35.07 -10.05 -17.05
CA THR A 14 -35.83 -8.98 -16.41
C THR A 14 -35.01 -7.71 -16.43
N VAL A 15 -35.43 -6.74 -17.24
CA VAL A 15 -34.90 -5.38 -17.27
C VAL A 15 -35.53 -4.61 -16.12
N ALA A 16 -34.76 -4.28 -15.08
CA ALA A 16 -35.18 -3.34 -14.06
C ALA A 16 -34.84 -1.91 -14.52
N SER A 17 -35.89 -1.14 -14.77
CA SER A 17 -35.86 0.24 -15.24
C SER A 17 -35.31 1.20 -14.17
N LEU A 18 -34.68 2.27 -14.65
CA LEU A 18 -34.11 3.37 -13.88
C LEU A 18 -35.08 3.94 -12.84
N ARG A 19 -34.56 4.19 -11.63
CA ARG A 19 -35.10 5.21 -10.73
C ARG A 19 -33.99 6.18 -10.37
N SER A 20 -34.12 7.40 -10.88
CA SER A 20 -33.30 8.56 -10.54
C SER A 20 -33.43 8.90 -9.06
N PRO A 21 -32.33 9.16 -8.34
CA PRO A 21 -32.39 9.72 -6.99
C PRO A 21 -32.79 11.22 -7.05
N PRO A 22 -33.55 11.73 -6.06
CA PRO A 22 -34.00 13.11 -6.03
C PRO A 22 -32.83 14.07 -5.77
N GLN A 23 -32.82 15.12 -6.58
CA GLN A 23 -31.92 16.25 -6.56
C GLN A 23 -32.08 17.05 -5.26
N VAL A 24 -31.06 17.04 -4.40
CA VAL A 24 -31.00 17.91 -3.21
C VAL A 24 -30.36 19.23 -3.60
N HIS A 25 -31.13 20.30 -3.49
CA HIS A 25 -30.73 21.67 -3.75
C HIS A 25 -29.54 22.10 -2.85
N LEU A 26 -28.47 22.57 -3.51
CA LEU A 26 -27.40 23.35 -2.92
C LEU A 26 -27.93 24.73 -2.51
N THR A 27 -28.04 24.98 -1.20
CA THR A 27 -28.15 26.33 -0.65
C THR A 27 -26.79 26.83 -0.22
N THR A 28 -26.27 27.76 -1.01
CA THR A 28 -25.10 28.59 -0.75
C THR A 28 -25.37 29.51 0.45
N LYS A 29 -24.69 29.29 1.58
CA LYS A 29 -24.56 30.32 2.62
C LYS A 29 -23.10 30.71 2.78
N ASN A 30 -22.81 31.84 2.16
CA ASN A 30 -21.63 32.66 2.30
C ASN A 30 -21.58 33.24 3.73
N LEU A 31 -20.48 33.03 4.45
CA LEU A 31 -20.19 33.71 5.71
C LEU A 31 -18.68 33.94 5.83
N SER A 32 -18.27 35.04 5.19
CA SER A 32 -17.40 36.09 5.69
C SER A 32 -16.35 35.73 6.74
N ILE A 33 -15.11 35.74 6.25
CA ILE A 33 -13.84 35.85 6.96
C ILE A 33 -13.88 37.02 7.95
N LEU A 34 -13.58 36.77 9.23
CA LEU A 34 -13.34 37.80 10.23
C LEU A 34 -11.84 37.76 10.58
N VAL A 35 -11.11 38.70 9.96
CA VAL A 35 -9.72 39.02 10.28
C VAL A 35 -9.73 39.80 11.61
N SER A 36 -9.10 39.25 12.64
CA SER A 36 -8.80 40.00 13.86
C SER A 36 -7.35 40.47 13.83
N ILE A 37 -7.20 41.76 13.56
CA ILE A 37 -5.98 42.56 13.68
C ILE A 37 -5.99 43.18 15.07
N LEU A 38 -4.92 43.04 15.86
CA LEU A 38 -4.65 43.94 17.00
C LEU A 38 -3.12 44.10 17.21
N PRO A 39 -2.62 45.27 17.65
CA PRO A 39 -1.38 45.83 17.15
C PRO A 39 -0.22 45.92 18.17
N SER A 40 0.99 45.84 17.62
CA SER A 40 2.22 46.63 17.87
C SER A 40 2.79 46.95 19.28
N LYS A 41 4.07 46.51 19.44
CA LYS A 41 5.31 47.25 19.86
C LYS A 41 5.58 47.50 21.37
N PRO A 42 6.83 47.80 21.82
CA PRO A 42 8.15 47.78 21.15
C PRO A 42 9.29 47.06 21.94
N LEU A 43 10.45 47.03 21.28
CA LEU A 43 11.78 46.51 21.62
C LEU A 43 12.58 47.43 22.59
N LEU A 44 13.43 46.83 23.43
CA LEU A 44 14.82 47.22 23.82
C LEU A 44 15.09 47.04 25.32
N THR A 45 16.04 46.16 25.67
CA THR A 45 17.13 46.53 26.60
C THR A 45 18.34 45.62 26.37
N THR A 46 19.50 46.25 26.50
CA THR A 46 20.85 45.84 26.10
C THR A 46 21.63 45.19 27.27
N LEU A 47 22.68 44.44 26.91
CA LEU A 47 23.97 44.28 27.60
C LEU A 47 24.08 43.20 28.71
N ALA A 48 24.90 42.18 28.45
CA ALA A 48 26.25 42.04 29.02
C ALA A 48 26.85 40.68 28.65
N ALA A 49 28.02 40.69 28.03
CA ALA A 49 28.84 39.52 27.80
C ALA A 49 29.67 39.23 29.04
N THR A 50 29.58 38.01 29.58
CA THR A 50 30.56 37.43 30.49
C THR A 50 30.93 36.06 29.94
N VAL A 51 32.16 35.95 29.44
CA VAL A 51 32.78 34.68 29.04
C VAL A 51 33.29 34.01 30.30
N THR A 52 32.59 32.99 30.77
CA THR A 52 33.11 32.02 31.73
C THR A 52 33.34 30.72 30.98
N ALA A 53 34.61 30.38 30.76
CA ALA A 53 35.02 29.09 30.24
C ALA A 53 34.78 28.03 31.33
N ALA A 54 33.63 27.37 31.29
CA ALA A 54 33.37 26.14 32.01
C ALA A 54 33.43 24.99 30.99
N THR A 55 34.41 24.11 31.15
CA THR A 55 34.50 22.84 30.43
C THR A 55 33.39 21.92 30.93
N ILE A 56 32.16 22.14 30.44
CA ILE A 56 31.05 21.24 30.69
C ILE A 56 31.17 20.15 29.62
N LEU A 57 31.42 18.91 30.06
CA LEU A 57 31.26 17.74 29.22
C LEU A 57 29.90 17.83 28.53
N THR A 58 29.92 17.94 27.21
CA THR A 58 28.75 17.85 26.35
C THR A 58 28.17 16.44 26.44
N THR A 59 27.37 16.19 27.47
CA THR A 59 26.28 15.23 27.34
C THR A 59 25.13 16.02 26.77
N SER A 60 25.10 16.16 25.44
CA SER A 60 23.88 16.57 24.76
C SER A 60 22.75 15.68 25.30
N PRO A 61 21.65 16.25 25.84
CA PRO A 61 20.44 15.43 25.99
C PRO A 61 20.14 14.86 24.60
N PRO A 62 19.66 13.60 24.47
CA PRO A 62 19.23 13.12 23.18
C PRO A 62 18.23 14.16 22.68
N SER A 63 18.62 14.85 21.61
CA SER A 63 17.67 15.47 20.72
C SER A 63 16.56 14.43 20.53
N LEU A 64 15.31 14.88 20.56
CA LEU A 64 14.19 14.14 19.96
C LEU A 64 14.50 14.01 18.46
N SER A 65 15.53 13.25 18.12
CA SER A 65 15.75 12.66 16.83
C SER A 65 14.53 11.79 16.65
N GLU A 66 13.57 12.33 15.89
CA GLU A 66 12.98 11.60 14.77
C GLU A 66 13.16 10.11 14.98
N SER A 67 12.22 9.53 15.73
CA SER A 67 12.25 8.16 16.24
C SER A 67 13.03 7.29 15.27
N ALA A 68 14.21 6.81 15.67
CA ALA A 68 15.10 6.03 14.81
C ALA A 68 14.22 5.12 13.96
N ARG A 69 14.14 5.38 12.64
CA ARG A 69 13.16 4.79 11.73
C ARG A 69 13.43 3.30 11.71
N SER A 70 12.76 2.61 12.62
CA SER A 70 12.97 1.22 12.96
C SER A 70 11.95 0.43 12.18
N PHE A 71 12.40 -0.74 11.74
CA PHE A 71 11.60 -1.63 10.94
C PHE A 71 11.64 -3.01 11.58
N GLN A 72 10.51 -3.68 11.55
CA GLN A 72 10.33 -5.07 11.92
C GLN A 72 10.15 -5.88 10.64
N THR A 73 10.99 -6.90 10.43
CA THR A 73 10.76 -7.85 9.33
C THR A 73 9.51 -8.68 9.61
N TYR A 74 8.55 -8.61 8.69
CA TYR A 74 7.36 -9.44 8.63
C TYR A 74 7.64 -10.70 7.82
N TYR A 75 7.09 -11.82 8.27
CA TYR A 75 7.20 -13.12 7.61
C TYR A 75 5.80 -13.65 7.34
N ASP A 76 5.51 -14.05 6.11
CA ASP A 76 4.27 -14.77 5.81
C ASP A 76 4.50 -16.03 4.99
N THR A 77 3.61 -17.00 5.20
CA THR A 77 3.59 -18.29 4.52
C THR A 77 2.72 -18.27 3.26
N ALA A 78 2.03 -17.17 2.98
CA ALA A 78 1.10 -17.01 1.86
C ALA A 78 0.14 -18.19 1.75
N ALA A 79 -0.48 -18.57 2.88
CA ALA A 79 -1.42 -19.68 2.96
C ALA A 79 -2.56 -19.48 1.96
N SER A 80 -3.22 -20.55 1.50
CA SER A 80 -4.44 -20.38 0.70
C SER A 80 -5.61 -19.95 1.60
N ALA A 81 -6.65 -19.34 1.05
CA ALA A 81 -7.87 -19.03 1.81
C ALA A 81 -8.47 -20.28 2.48
N ALA A 82 -8.34 -21.47 1.86
CA ALA A 82 -8.81 -22.72 2.43
C ALA A 82 -8.11 -23.06 3.76
N ASN A 83 -6.81 -22.79 3.85
CA ASN A 83 -5.95 -23.07 5.00
C ASN A 83 -5.76 -21.86 5.93
N TYR A 84 -6.51 -20.79 5.70
CA TYR A 84 -6.42 -19.56 6.49
C TYR A 84 -7.42 -19.59 7.64
N ASP A 85 -6.90 -19.62 8.87
CA ASP A 85 -7.68 -19.68 10.10
C ASP A 85 -8.02 -18.30 10.69
N GLY A 86 -7.67 -17.20 10.00
CA GLY A 86 -8.03 -15.86 10.45
C GLY A 86 -7.21 -15.33 11.62
N TYR A 87 -6.08 -15.96 11.95
CA TYR A 87 -5.20 -15.51 13.02
C TYR A 87 -3.76 -15.43 12.54
N GLY A 88 -3.25 -14.20 12.40
CA GLY A 88 -1.87 -13.90 12.03
C GLY A 88 -0.91 -14.09 13.20
N ASP A 89 -0.75 -15.32 13.71
CA ASP A 89 0.32 -15.59 14.65
C ASP A 89 1.66 -15.66 13.91
N ASN A 90 2.50 -14.63 14.09
CA ASN A 90 3.77 -14.46 13.40
C ASN A 90 4.95 -15.14 14.11
N SER A 91 4.71 -15.79 15.25
CA SER A 91 5.78 -16.28 16.12
C SER A 91 6.53 -17.51 15.59
N ASP A 92 5.87 -18.39 14.80
CA ASP A 92 6.46 -19.63 14.26
C ASP A 92 6.56 -19.69 12.72
N LYS A 93 6.23 -18.60 11.99
CA LYS A 93 6.14 -18.60 10.52
C LYS A 93 7.48 -18.69 9.77
N LYS A 94 8.63 -18.56 10.46
CA LYS A 94 9.95 -18.48 9.80
C LYS A 94 10.36 -19.75 9.05
N ALA A 95 9.90 -20.92 9.49
CA ALA A 95 10.24 -22.19 8.85
C ALA A 95 9.51 -22.42 7.52
N SER A 96 8.30 -21.85 7.38
CA SER A 96 7.41 -22.05 6.24
C SER A 96 7.18 -20.75 5.46
N VAL A 97 8.03 -19.75 5.66
CA VAL A 97 7.91 -18.45 5.03
C VAL A 97 7.99 -18.59 3.51
N GLU A 98 7.20 -17.80 2.81
CA GLU A 98 7.17 -17.69 1.35
C GLU A 98 7.61 -16.30 0.88
N TYR A 99 7.33 -15.25 1.66
CA TYR A 99 7.88 -13.92 1.43
C TYR A 99 8.13 -13.18 2.74
N VAL A 100 8.96 -12.14 2.64
CA VAL A 100 9.26 -11.22 3.73
C VAL A 100 9.33 -9.80 3.23
N TYR A 101 9.04 -8.84 4.12
CA TYR A 101 9.26 -7.42 3.90
C TYR A 101 9.39 -6.71 5.26
N ASP A 102 9.91 -5.50 5.25
CA ASP A 102 10.14 -4.70 6.45
C ASP A 102 8.98 -3.74 6.70
N VAL A 103 8.33 -3.85 7.86
CA VAL A 103 7.23 -2.99 8.27
C VAL A 103 7.74 -1.88 9.19
N PRO A 104 7.41 -0.60 8.96
CA PRO A 104 7.82 0.47 9.85
C PRO A 104 7.20 0.34 11.24
N ASP A 105 8.00 0.65 12.27
CA ASP A 105 7.56 0.59 13.65
C ASP A 105 6.31 1.45 13.89
N GLY A 106 5.34 0.85 14.60
CA GLY A 106 4.07 1.49 14.93
C GLY A 106 2.98 1.39 13.86
N TRP A 107 3.26 0.79 12.69
CA TRP A 107 2.21 0.38 11.77
C TRP A 107 1.39 -0.77 12.36
N LYS A 108 0.12 -0.86 11.95
CA LYS A 108 -0.81 -1.88 12.43
C LYS A 108 -1.17 -2.83 11.31
N GLU A 109 -1.14 -4.13 11.61
CA GLU A 109 -1.70 -5.15 10.74
C GLU A 109 -3.23 -5.02 10.74
N ARG A 110 -3.81 -4.99 9.55
CA ARG A 110 -5.25 -5.14 9.36
C ARG A 110 -5.55 -6.61 9.22
N LEU A 111 -6.50 -7.11 10.02
CA LEU A 111 -6.94 -8.49 9.88
C LEU A 111 -7.61 -8.68 8.51
N VAL A 112 -7.00 -9.52 7.67
CA VAL A 112 -7.55 -9.90 6.37
C VAL A 112 -8.52 -11.07 6.57
N SER A 113 -9.72 -10.99 6.01
CA SER A 113 -10.68 -12.08 6.13
C SER A 113 -10.41 -13.23 5.15
N LYS A 114 -10.88 -14.44 5.48
CA LYS A 114 -10.85 -15.59 4.56
C LYS A 114 -11.54 -15.28 3.21
N VAL A 115 -12.56 -14.42 3.21
CA VAL A 115 -13.29 -14.01 2.01
C VAL A 115 -12.45 -13.08 1.13
N GLU A 116 -11.83 -12.05 1.71
CA GLU A 116 -10.94 -11.14 0.97
C GLU A 116 -9.75 -11.89 0.37
N LYS A 117 -9.19 -12.81 1.15
CA LYS A 117 -8.11 -13.69 0.71
C LYS A 117 -8.52 -14.61 -0.44
N GLY A 118 -9.73 -15.17 -0.39
CA GLY A 118 -10.25 -16.05 -1.44
C GLY A 118 -10.72 -15.33 -2.70
N THR A 119 -11.11 -14.06 -2.59
CA THR A 119 -11.71 -13.29 -3.70
C THR A 119 -10.70 -12.39 -4.38
N ASN A 120 -9.92 -11.64 -3.60
CA ASN A 120 -9.00 -10.61 -4.10
C ASN A 120 -7.53 -11.04 -3.99
N GLY A 121 -7.28 -12.19 -3.34
CA GLY A 121 -5.92 -12.66 -3.11
C GLY A 121 -5.15 -11.90 -2.03
N ILE A 122 -5.78 -10.93 -1.33
CA ILE A 122 -5.12 -10.17 -0.26
C ILE A 122 -4.66 -11.15 0.82
N ASP A 123 -3.38 -11.10 1.12
CA ASP A 123 -2.73 -12.02 2.05
C ASP A 123 -2.36 -11.31 3.36
N SER A 124 -1.75 -10.13 3.25
CA SER A 124 -1.39 -9.27 4.37
C SER A 124 -1.68 -7.82 4.03
N GLU A 125 -1.97 -7.01 5.05
CA GLU A 125 -2.15 -5.56 4.91
C GLU A 125 -1.72 -4.85 6.19
N PHE A 126 -0.87 -3.84 6.05
CA PHE A 126 -0.49 -2.95 7.15
C PHE A 126 -0.81 -1.50 6.81
N TYR A 127 -1.11 -0.72 7.83
CA TYR A 127 -1.40 0.69 7.68
C TYR A 127 -0.77 1.53 8.78
N ASN A 128 -0.46 2.78 8.45
CA ASN A 128 -0.04 3.75 9.44
C ASN A 128 -1.25 4.20 10.28
N PRO A 129 -1.34 3.92 11.58
CA PRO A 129 -2.50 4.30 12.38
C PRO A 129 -2.68 5.82 12.53
N LYS A 130 -1.61 6.60 12.33
CA LYS A 130 -1.65 8.07 12.33
C LYS A 130 -2.09 8.62 10.97
N LYS A 131 -1.85 7.87 9.89
CA LYS A 131 -2.11 8.26 8.50
C LYS A 131 -2.81 7.07 7.81
N ARG A 132 -4.08 6.82 8.13
CA ARG A 132 -4.79 5.59 7.69
C ARG A 132 -4.83 5.36 6.17
N SER A 133 -4.58 6.40 5.38
CA SER A 133 -4.48 6.36 3.92
C SER A 133 -3.13 5.88 3.40
N GLU A 134 -2.11 5.87 4.25
CA GLU A 134 -0.80 5.27 4.00
C GLU A 134 -0.87 3.80 4.42
N ARG A 135 -0.80 2.92 3.43
CA ARG A 135 -0.97 1.48 3.62
C ARG A 135 -0.13 0.68 2.63
N GLU A 136 0.17 -0.53 3.02
CA GLU A 136 0.70 -1.55 2.13
C GLU A 136 -0.17 -2.79 2.21
N TYR A 137 -0.20 -3.55 1.13
CA TYR A 137 -0.77 -4.89 1.14
C TYR A 137 -0.02 -5.79 0.16
N VAL A 138 -0.01 -7.09 0.47
CA VAL A 138 0.46 -8.13 -0.43
C VAL A 138 -0.74 -8.94 -0.91
N ILE A 139 -0.79 -9.23 -2.21
CA ILE A 139 -1.65 -10.29 -2.73
C ILE A 139 -0.81 -11.51 -3.09
N SER A 140 -1.40 -12.70 -2.92
CA SER A 140 -0.84 -13.98 -3.34
C SER A 140 -1.88 -14.75 -4.14
N LEU A 141 -1.55 -15.07 -5.40
CA LEU A 141 -2.42 -15.78 -6.33
C LEU A 141 -1.74 -17.06 -6.81
N SER A 142 -2.33 -18.22 -6.52
CA SER A 142 -1.83 -19.53 -6.98
C SER A 142 -2.18 -19.81 -8.45
N GLY A 143 -1.43 -20.71 -9.08
CA GLY A 143 -1.66 -21.15 -10.46
C GLY A 143 -0.89 -20.35 -11.51
N PHE A 144 0.11 -19.57 -11.08
CA PHE A 144 0.98 -18.81 -11.97
C PHE A 144 2.38 -19.44 -11.95
N GLU A 145 2.77 -20.06 -13.06
CA GLU A 145 4.11 -20.67 -13.20
C GLU A 145 5.18 -19.63 -13.54
N GLN A 146 4.80 -18.60 -14.31
CA GLN A 146 5.68 -17.53 -14.76
C GLN A 146 4.91 -16.20 -14.89
N LEU A 147 5.63 -15.08 -14.85
CA LEU A 147 5.05 -13.79 -15.16
C LEU A 147 4.73 -13.69 -16.66
N ALA A 148 3.62 -13.02 -16.99
CA ALA A 148 3.34 -12.56 -18.35
C ALA A 148 4.31 -11.42 -18.74
N SER A 149 4.06 -10.74 -19.85
CA SER A 149 4.79 -9.50 -20.14
C SER A 149 4.52 -8.45 -19.05
N ILE A 150 5.47 -7.52 -18.86
CA ILE A 150 5.37 -6.50 -17.81
C ILE A 150 4.09 -5.68 -17.93
N ASP A 151 3.68 -5.29 -19.14
CA ASP A 151 2.45 -4.53 -19.35
C ASP A 151 1.18 -5.37 -19.09
N GLU A 152 1.17 -6.64 -19.48
CA GLU A 152 0.04 -7.54 -19.24
C GLU A 152 -0.16 -7.83 -17.75
N VAL A 153 0.93 -7.97 -16.98
CA VAL A 153 0.84 -8.24 -15.54
C VAL A 153 0.11 -7.10 -14.83
N LEU A 154 0.50 -5.84 -15.06
CA LEU A 154 -0.16 -4.70 -14.42
C LEU A 154 -1.64 -4.60 -14.80
N ASN A 155 -1.95 -4.78 -16.09
CA ASN A 155 -3.33 -4.75 -16.58
C ASN A 155 -4.18 -5.87 -15.97
N ASN A 156 -3.66 -7.09 -15.89
CA ASN A 156 -4.37 -8.22 -15.30
C ASN A 156 -4.64 -8.04 -13.80
N LEU A 157 -3.69 -7.42 -13.07
CA LEU A 157 -3.90 -7.03 -11.68
C LEU A 157 -5.02 -6.00 -11.55
N ALA A 158 -5.05 -4.99 -12.42
CA ALA A 158 -6.09 -3.96 -12.42
C ALA A 158 -7.49 -4.52 -12.73
N LEU A 159 -7.61 -5.60 -13.52
CA LEU A 159 -8.88 -6.28 -13.73
C LEU A 159 -9.47 -6.92 -12.46
N SER A 160 -8.61 -7.25 -11.49
CA SER A 160 -9.01 -7.86 -10.22
C SER A 160 -9.20 -6.82 -9.11
N ASP A 161 -8.62 -5.63 -9.26
CA ASP A 161 -8.67 -4.54 -8.28
C ASP A 161 -9.17 -3.24 -8.93
N LEU A 162 -10.46 -2.94 -8.72
CA LEU A 162 -11.10 -1.72 -9.22
C LEU A 162 -10.42 -0.44 -8.72
N VAL A 163 -9.81 -0.47 -7.54
CA VAL A 163 -9.11 0.69 -6.98
C VAL A 163 -7.79 0.92 -7.71
N LEU A 164 -7.07 -0.16 -8.04
CA LEU A 164 -5.88 -0.07 -8.88
C LEU A 164 -6.21 0.40 -10.30
N GLN A 165 -7.31 -0.09 -10.87
CA GLN A 165 -7.78 0.36 -12.18
C GLN A 165 -8.01 1.87 -12.20
N ASP A 166 -8.74 2.41 -11.21
CA ASP A 166 -8.97 3.85 -11.04
C ASP A 166 -7.66 4.64 -10.91
N TRP A 167 -6.66 4.08 -10.22
CA TRP A 167 -5.35 4.73 -10.07
C TRP A 167 -4.56 4.78 -11.37
N ILE A 168 -4.62 3.73 -12.18
CA ILE A 168 -3.97 3.70 -13.51
C ILE A 168 -4.69 4.67 -14.45
N ASP A 169 -6.02 4.68 -14.45
CA ASP A 169 -6.83 5.56 -15.30
C ASP A 169 -6.64 7.05 -14.93
N GLY A 170 -6.42 7.35 -13.65
CA GLY A 170 -6.16 8.69 -13.12
C GLY A 170 -4.68 9.06 -13.00
N ALA A 171 -3.77 8.26 -13.57
CA ALA A 171 -2.33 8.48 -13.45
C ALA A 171 -1.83 9.61 -14.37
N ASP A 172 -0.97 10.46 -13.83
CA ASP A 172 -0.16 11.39 -14.61
C ASP A 172 0.98 10.63 -15.33
N SER A 173 1.52 9.59 -14.67
CA SER A 173 2.55 8.72 -15.24
C SER A 173 2.53 7.31 -14.63
N VAL A 174 2.88 6.33 -15.46
CA VAL A 174 3.13 4.95 -15.06
C VAL A 174 4.52 4.56 -15.58
N VAL A 175 5.43 4.23 -14.67
CA VAL A 175 6.79 3.78 -14.98
C VAL A 175 6.89 2.31 -14.64
N SER A 176 7.45 1.51 -15.54
CA SER A 176 7.65 0.08 -15.36
C SER A 176 9.13 -0.28 -15.51
N GLU A 177 9.67 -1.08 -14.60
CA GLU A 177 11.06 -1.52 -14.60
C GLU A 177 11.15 -3.03 -14.33
N VAL A 178 12.06 -3.71 -15.03
CA VAL A 178 12.40 -5.11 -14.77
C VAL A 178 13.66 -5.17 -13.91
N LYS A 179 13.57 -5.77 -12.72
CA LYS A 179 14.69 -5.99 -11.81
C LYS A 179 14.94 -7.48 -11.61
N LYS A 180 16.20 -7.84 -11.36
CA LYS A 180 16.58 -9.15 -10.83
C LYS A 180 17.31 -8.95 -9.50
N ASP A 181 17.01 -9.79 -8.51
CA ASP A 181 17.76 -9.78 -7.26
C ASP A 181 19.07 -10.58 -7.36
N GLY A 182 19.84 -10.63 -6.27
CA GLY A 182 21.09 -11.38 -6.21
C GLY A 182 20.95 -12.90 -6.38
N SER A 183 19.74 -13.45 -6.24
CA SER A 183 19.43 -14.86 -6.51
C SER A 183 18.96 -15.10 -7.95
N GLY A 184 18.78 -14.04 -8.74
CA GLY A 184 18.27 -14.11 -10.11
C GLY A 184 16.74 -14.09 -10.22
N GLN A 185 16.02 -13.94 -9.11
CA GLN A 185 14.56 -13.82 -9.09
C GLN A 185 14.13 -12.57 -9.86
N LEU A 186 13.20 -12.74 -10.79
CA LEU A 186 12.64 -11.67 -11.60
C LEU A 186 11.57 -10.91 -10.81
N TYR A 187 11.69 -9.58 -10.78
CA TYR A 187 10.69 -8.67 -10.25
C TYR A 187 10.29 -7.66 -11.33
N TYR A 188 9.00 -7.42 -11.48
CA TYR A 188 8.48 -6.26 -12.17
C TYR A 188 8.15 -5.19 -11.14
N VAL A 189 8.65 -3.98 -11.36
CA VAL A 189 8.43 -2.84 -10.49
C VAL A 189 7.62 -1.81 -11.26
N TYR A 190 6.54 -1.33 -10.67
CA TYR A 190 5.73 -0.26 -11.22
C TYR A 190 5.68 0.90 -10.23
N GLU A 191 5.78 2.10 -10.78
CA GLU A 191 5.57 3.35 -10.05
C GLU A 191 4.48 4.13 -10.76
N ILE A 192 3.39 4.41 -10.05
CA ILE A 192 2.23 5.12 -10.56
C ILE A 192 2.12 6.43 -9.79
N ASP A 193 2.27 7.54 -10.50
CA ASP A 193 2.04 8.88 -9.96
C ASP A 193 0.78 9.45 -10.58
N GLY A 194 -0.21 9.80 -9.75
CA GLY A 194 -1.52 10.28 -10.21
C GLY A 194 -2.07 11.41 -9.36
N LEU A 195 -3.31 11.83 -9.69
CA LEU A 195 -3.95 12.98 -9.06
C LEU A 195 -4.20 12.75 -7.56
N GLY A 196 -3.23 13.16 -6.74
CA GLY A 196 -3.29 13.16 -5.29
C GLY A 196 -2.86 11.86 -4.61
N LYS A 197 -2.35 10.87 -5.36
CA LYS A 197 -1.85 9.59 -4.81
C LYS A 197 -0.61 9.11 -5.55
N HIS A 198 0.16 8.29 -4.87
CA HIS A 198 1.34 7.63 -5.40
C HIS A 198 1.35 6.17 -4.97
N SER A 199 1.68 5.28 -5.90
CA SER A 199 1.63 3.84 -5.69
C SER A 199 2.91 3.17 -6.23
N LEU A 200 3.50 2.31 -5.42
CA LEU A 200 4.58 1.42 -5.79
C LEU A 200 4.09 -0.02 -5.81
N ILE A 201 4.45 -0.78 -6.84
CA ILE A 201 4.00 -2.17 -7.00
C ILE A 201 5.19 -3.05 -7.35
N LYS A 202 5.44 -4.10 -6.57
CA LYS A 202 6.49 -5.11 -6.84
C LYS A 202 5.81 -6.43 -7.13
N VAL A 203 6.02 -6.99 -8.31
CA VAL A 203 5.42 -8.26 -8.71
C VAL A 203 6.50 -9.28 -9.00
N THR A 204 6.31 -10.51 -8.51
CA THR A 204 7.19 -11.64 -8.76
C THR A 204 6.36 -12.92 -8.87
N CYS A 205 6.96 -13.95 -9.47
CA CYS A 205 6.37 -15.27 -9.56
C CYS A 205 7.36 -16.31 -9.08
N THR A 206 6.94 -17.15 -8.13
CA THR A 206 7.72 -18.29 -7.64
C THR A 206 6.78 -19.33 -7.03
N ARG A 207 7.20 -20.60 -6.99
CA ARG A 207 6.41 -21.71 -6.40
C ARG A 207 4.97 -21.82 -6.92
N ASN A 208 4.77 -21.60 -8.22
CA ASN A 208 3.45 -21.58 -8.86
C ASN A 208 2.48 -20.53 -8.26
N LYS A 209 3.02 -19.44 -7.72
CA LYS A 209 2.28 -18.32 -7.14
C LYS A 209 2.83 -16.99 -7.65
N LEU A 210 1.92 -16.08 -7.99
CA LEU A 210 2.20 -14.67 -8.20
C LEU A 210 2.07 -13.94 -6.86
N TYR A 211 3.05 -13.12 -6.55
CA TYR A 211 3.03 -12.20 -5.41
C TYR A 211 3.09 -10.79 -5.94
N ALA A 212 2.18 -9.92 -5.49
CA ALA A 212 2.28 -8.49 -5.76
C ALA A 212 2.18 -7.69 -4.45
N HIS A 213 3.21 -6.92 -4.17
CA HIS A 213 3.30 -6.03 -3.01
C HIS A 213 2.99 -4.60 -3.45
N PHE A 214 2.02 -3.98 -2.80
CA PHE A 214 1.53 -2.65 -3.10
C PHE A 214 1.83 -1.72 -1.93
N VAL A 215 2.43 -0.57 -2.20
CA VAL A 215 2.62 0.51 -1.21
C VAL A 215 1.94 1.76 -1.73
N ASN A 216 1.00 2.30 -0.96
CA ASN A 216 0.13 3.38 -1.41
C ASN A 216 0.09 4.50 -0.39
N ALA A 217 0.19 5.74 -0.87
CA ALA A 217 0.03 6.93 -0.05
C ALA A 217 -0.59 8.08 -0.85
N PRO A 218 -1.43 8.93 -0.23
CA PRO A 218 -1.77 10.21 -0.84
C PRO A 218 -0.53 11.09 -0.97
N ARG A 219 -0.52 11.98 -1.96
CA ARG A 219 0.65 12.79 -2.33
C ARG A 219 1.26 13.60 -1.15
N PRO A 220 0.49 14.18 -0.22
CA PRO A 220 1.07 14.87 0.94
C PRO A 220 1.82 13.93 1.89
N GLU A 221 1.33 12.71 2.11
CA GLU A 221 1.96 11.68 2.94
C GLU A 221 3.17 11.10 2.20
N TRP A 222 3.02 10.76 0.92
CA TRP A 222 4.10 10.32 0.05
C TRP A 222 5.31 11.26 0.12
N ASN A 223 5.10 12.56 -0.05
CA ASN A 223 6.18 13.55 -0.04
C ASN A 223 6.89 13.66 1.32
N ARG A 224 6.22 13.32 2.42
CA ARG A 224 6.83 13.33 3.76
C ARG A 224 7.59 12.04 4.06
N ASP A 225 7.06 10.91 3.62
CA ASP A 225 7.50 9.58 4.04
C ASP A 225 8.15 8.77 2.91
N VAL A 226 8.54 9.42 1.81
CA VAL A 226 9.07 8.77 0.60
C VAL A 226 10.18 7.75 0.89
N GLU A 227 11.09 8.06 1.80
CA GLU A 227 12.19 7.17 2.18
C GLU A 227 11.68 5.91 2.88
N ILE A 228 10.68 6.05 3.76
CA ILE A 228 10.07 4.95 4.50
C ILE A 228 9.28 4.06 3.55
N LEU A 229 8.48 4.67 2.67
CA LEU A 229 7.63 3.96 1.71
C LEU A 229 8.45 3.23 0.65
N ARG A 230 9.55 3.83 0.16
CA ARG A 230 10.47 3.15 -0.74
C ARG A 230 11.21 2.02 -0.04
N HIS A 231 11.68 2.20 1.21
CA HIS A 231 12.31 1.10 1.96
C HIS A 231 11.34 -0.08 2.14
N LEU A 232 10.11 0.20 2.57
CA LEU A 232 9.05 -0.80 2.70
C LEU A 232 8.86 -1.56 1.39
N HIS A 233 8.72 -0.85 0.27
CA HIS A 233 8.57 -1.45 -1.06
C HIS A 233 9.80 -2.29 -1.48
N ASP A 234 11.00 -1.73 -1.33
CA ASP A 234 12.25 -2.34 -1.80
C ASP A 234 12.61 -3.59 -0.99
N SER A 235 12.28 -3.60 0.31
CA SER A 235 12.53 -4.72 1.22
C SER A 235 11.78 -6.00 0.86
N PHE A 236 10.69 -5.90 0.09
CA PHE A 236 9.89 -7.06 -0.30
C PHE A 236 10.69 -8.05 -1.16
N LYS A 237 10.70 -9.31 -0.71
CA LYS A 237 11.32 -10.43 -1.39
C LYS A 237 10.62 -11.74 -1.09
N THR A 238 10.61 -12.64 -2.06
CA THR A 238 10.18 -14.03 -1.86
C THR A 238 11.35 -14.90 -1.40
N VAL A 239 11.08 -15.88 -0.55
CA VAL A 239 12.09 -16.86 -0.12
C VAL A 239 11.95 -18.15 -0.94
N GLY A 240 13.09 -18.73 -1.33
CA GLY A 240 13.12 -20.00 -2.07
C GLY A 240 13.39 -19.88 -3.56
N SER A 241 13.98 -18.78 -4.03
CA SER A 241 14.77 -18.83 -5.27
C SER A 241 16.05 -19.61 -4.98
N PHE A 242 16.08 -20.87 -5.38
CA PHE A 242 17.28 -21.71 -5.48
C PHE A 242 17.41 -22.18 -6.93
#